data_AF-D7F2N8-F1
#
_entry.id   AF-D7F2N8-F1
#
_cell.length_a   1.000
_cell.length_b   1.000
_cell.length_c   1.000
_cell.angle_alpha   90.00
_cell.angle_beta   90.00
_cell.angle_gamma   90.00
#
_symmetry.space_group_name_H-M   'P 1'
#
loop_
_entity.id
_entity.type
_entity.pdbx_description
1 polymer ?
#
loop_
_entity_poly.entity_id
_entity_poly.type
_entity_poly.pdbx_seq_one_letter_code
_entity_poly.pdbx_strand_id
1 'polypeptide(L)'
;TSLLKIEACKNINDANFYVGKRVAYVYRCKKKTPTPYAGKSKIRIIWGKVIRPHGNSGMVRAKFKKNMPSVAMGKRVRVML
;
A
#
# COMPACT_ATOMS: atom_id res chain seq x y z
N THR A 1 -4.63 9.97 4.84
CA THR A 1 -4.80 9.25 3.55
C THR A 1 -3.54 9.41 2.75
N SER A 2 -3.06 8.35 2.11
CA SER A 2 -1.79 8.35 1.38
C SER A 2 -2.03 8.31 -0.12
N LEU A 3 -1.19 9.00 -0.89
CA LEU A 3 -1.18 8.93 -2.35
C LEU A 3 -0.26 7.80 -2.80
N LEU A 4 -0.75 7.00 -3.75
CA LEU A 4 0.02 5.92 -4.36
C LEU A 4 0.03 6.13 -5.87
N LYS A 5 1.22 6.02 -6.46
CA LYS A 5 1.38 5.89 -7.91
C LYS A 5 1.47 4.40 -8.24
N ILE A 6 0.54 3.94 -9.07
CA ILE A 6 0.55 2.56 -9.56
C ILE A 6 1.36 2.54 -10.86
N GLU A 7 2.27 1.57 -10.99
CA GLU A 7 3.05 1.37 -12.20
C GLU A 7 2.12 1.08 -13.38
N ALA A 8 2.44 1.64 -14.56
CA ALA A 8 1.63 1.56 -15.78
C ALA A 8 0.21 2.17 -15.72
N CYS A 9 -0.21 2.77 -14.60
CA CYS A 9 -1.49 3.47 -14.50
C CYS A 9 -1.34 4.94 -14.95
N LYS A 10 -1.87 5.27 -16.13
CA LYS A 10 -1.74 6.62 -16.71
C LYS A 10 -3.04 7.42 -16.61
N ASN A 11 -4.19 6.75 -16.69
CA ASN A 11 -5.49 7.40 -16.74
C ASN A 11 -6.33 7.13 -15.48
N ILE A 12 -7.40 7.90 -15.31
CA ILE A 12 -8.37 7.70 -14.22
C ILE A 12 -9.13 6.37 -14.36
N ASN A 13 -9.40 5.93 -15.58
CA ASN A 13 -10.09 4.67 -15.87
C ASN A 13 -9.26 3.47 -15.38
N ASP A 14 -7.94 3.50 -15.62
CA ASP A 14 -7.00 2.50 -15.11
C ASP A 14 -6.98 2.50 -13.58
N ALA A 15 -7.02 3.68 -12.96
CA ALA A 15 -7.01 3.83 -11.51
C ALA A 15 -8.29 3.29 -10.85
N ASN A 16 -9.43 3.39 -11.54
CA ASN A 16 -10.72 2.88 -11.07
C ASN A 16 -10.71 1.35 -10.89
N PHE A 17 -9.96 0.62 -11.71
CA PHE A 17 -9.80 -0.83 -11.55
C PHE A 17 -9.23 -1.22 -10.17
N TYR A 18 -8.35 -0.39 -9.63
CA TYR A 18 -7.70 -0.63 -8.34
C TYR A 18 -8.51 -0.16 -7.14
N VAL A 19 -9.63 0.54 -7.35
CA VAL A 19 -10.50 0.97 -6.26
C VAL A 19 -11.05 -0.25 -5.54
N GLY A 20 -10.98 -0.24 -4.20
CA GLY A 20 -11.43 -1.34 -3.37
C GLY A 20 -10.38 -2.43 -3.13
N LYS A 21 -9.28 -2.47 -3.88
CA LYS A 21 -8.21 -3.45 -3.71
C LYS A 21 -7.44 -3.24 -2.41
N ARG A 22 -6.93 -4.33 -1.83
CA ARG A 22 -6.12 -4.29 -0.60
C ARG A 22 -4.70 -3.85 -0.94
N VAL A 23 -4.09 -3.11 -0.02
CA VAL A 23 -2.75 -2.57 -0.18
C VAL A 23 -1.90 -2.95 1.03
N ALA A 24 -0.64 -3.28 0.80
CA ALA A 24 0.31 -3.68 1.83
C ALA A 24 1.61 -2.89 1.70
N TYR A 25 1.97 -2.18 2.77
CA TYR A 25 3.34 -1.68 2.94
C TYR A 25 4.13 -2.69 3.76
N VAL A 26 5.12 -3.32 3.13
CA VAL A 26 5.98 -4.34 3.75
C VAL A 26 7.31 -3.70 4.15
N TYR A 27 7.72 -3.89 5.39
CA TYR A 27 8.96 -3.31 5.92
C TYR A 27 9.65 -4.27 6.91
N ARG A 28 10.93 -4.02 7.19
CA ARG A 28 11.75 -4.84 8.10
C ARG A 28 12.09 -4.05 9.36
N CYS A 29 12.11 -4.73 10.50
CA CYS A 29 12.48 -4.18 11.81
C CYS A 29 13.60 -5.00 12.48
N LYS A 30 14.21 -4.45 13.54
CA LYS A 30 15.25 -5.13 14.33
C LYS A 30 14.71 -6.36 15.08
N LYS A 31 13.61 -6.19 15.82
CA LYS A 31 12.98 -7.24 16.64
C LYS A 31 12.07 -8.14 15.81
N LYS A 32 12.13 -9.45 16.04
CA LYS A 32 11.24 -10.44 15.42
C LYS A 32 9.83 -10.32 16.02
N THR A 33 8.82 -10.41 15.18
CA THR A 33 7.39 -10.45 15.54
C THR A 33 6.76 -11.74 15.01
N PRO A 34 5.76 -12.31 15.71
CA PRO A 34 5.04 -13.47 15.21
C PRO A 34 4.32 -13.14 13.90
N THR A 35 4.41 -14.03 12.92
CA THR A 35 3.64 -13.94 11.68
C THR A 35 2.50 -14.97 11.68
N PRO A 36 1.42 -14.75 10.93
CA PRO A 36 0.24 -15.62 11.00
C PRO A 36 0.48 -17.05 10.48
N TYR A 37 1.36 -17.21 9.48
CA TYR A 37 1.58 -18.46 8.76
C TYR A 37 3.00 -19.02 8.90
N ALA A 38 3.87 -18.32 9.62
CA ALA A 38 5.26 -18.69 9.81
C ALA A 38 5.71 -18.24 11.20
N GLY A 39 6.84 -18.77 11.67
CA GLY A 39 7.42 -18.41 12.96
C GLY A 39 7.78 -16.92 13.13
N LYS A 40 8.58 -16.59 14.13
CA LYS A 40 8.93 -15.18 14.41
C LYS A 40 9.81 -14.60 13.30
N SER A 41 9.33 -13.58 12.58
CA SER A 41 10.05 -12.92 11.48
C SER A 41 10.32 -11.44 11.75
N LYS A 42 11.31 -10.85 11.08
CA LYS A 42 11.60 -9.40 11.17
C LYS A 42 10.70 -8.55 10.26
N ILE A 43 9.81 -9.18 9.51
CA ILE A 43 8.97 -8.54 8.50
C ILE A 43 7.66 -8.11 9.14
N ARG A 44 7.24 -6.89 8.83
CA ARG A 44 5.97 -6.31 9.27
C ARG A 44 5.23 -5.73 8.08
N ILE A 45 3.91 -5.69 8.21
CA ILE A 45 3.02 -5.25 7.15
C ILE A 45 2.04 -4.23 7.71
N ILE A 46 1.91 -3.09 7.04
CA ILE A 46 0.80 -2.17 7.27
C ILE A 46 -0.21 -2.40 6.15
N TRP A 47 -1.38 -2.91 6.51
CA TRP A 47 -2.48 -3.12 5.58
C TRP A 47 -3.29 -1.83 5.36
N GLY A 48 -3.83 -1.70 4.16
CA GLY A 48 -4.73 -0.65 3.75
C GLY A 48 -5.64 -1.08 2.62
N LYS A 49 -6.43 -0.13 2.13
CA LYS A 49 -7.34 -0.29 1.00
C LYS A 49 -7.28 0.95 0.11
N VAL A 50 -7.36 0.75 -1.20
CA VAL A 50 -7.55 1.85 -2.15
C VAL A 50 -9.00 2.34 -2.05
N ILE A 51 -9.18 3.65 -1.87
CA ILE A 51 -10.51 4.26 -1.69
C ILE A 51 -11.03 4.88 -2.97
N ARG A 52 -10.22 5.73 -3.62
CA ARG A 52 -10.65 6.50 -4.80
C ARG A 52 -9.46 6.93 -5.65
N PRO A 53 -9.65 7.20 -6.96
CA PRO A 53 -8.62 7.83 -7.78
C PRO A 53 -8.26 9.23 -7.29
N HIS A 54 -7.09 9.70 -7.69
CA HIS A 54 -6.57 11.03 -7.41
C HIS A 54 -6.07 11.71 -8.68
N GLY A 55 -6.79 12.75 -9.09
CA GLY A 55 -6.48 13.49 -10.32
C GLY A 55 -6.59 12.62 -11.57
N ASN A 56 -6.06 13.15 -12.68
CA ASN A 56 -6.24 12.54 -13.99
C ASN A 56 -5.08 11.60 -14.38
N SER A 57 -3.93 11.69 -13.70
CA SER A 57 -2.69 10.97 -14.03
C SER A 57 -2.61 9.53 -13.50
N GLY A 58 -3.75 8.90 -13.20
CA GLY A 58 -3.79 7.51 -12.73
C GLY A 58 -3.20 7.27 -11.34
N MET A 59 -3.22 8.27 -10.45
CA MET A 59 -2.86 8.07 -9.04
C MET A 59 -4.07 7.64 -8.23
N VAL A 60 -3.83 7.00 -7.08
CA VAL A 60 -4.91 6.58 -6.18
C VAL A 60 -4.69 7.04 -4.75
N ARG A 61 -5.79 7.28 -4.02
CA ARG A 61 -5.79 7.48 -2.57
C ARG A 61 -6.01 6.14 -1.88
N ALA A 62 -5.12 5.81 -0.95
CA ALA A 62 -5.27 4.66 -0.06
C ALA A 62 -5.41 5.11 1.39
N LYS A 63 -6.18 4.35 2.16
CA LYS A 63 -6.25 4.46 3.63
C LYS A 63 -5.70 3.19 4.24
N PHE A 64 -4.64 3.37 5.01
CA PHE A 64 -4.02 2.32 5.79
C PHE A 64 -4.64 2.25 7.18
N LYS A 65 -4.61 1.06 7.80
CA LYS A 65 -5.11 0.85 9.17
C LYS A 65 -4.33 1.68 10.19
N LYS A 66 -3.02 1.84 9.95
CA LYS A 66 -2.16 2.80 10.64
C LYS A 66 -1.62 3.77 9.61
N ASN A 67 -1.51 5.05 9.95
CA ASN A 67 -0.91 6.03 9.06
C ASN A 67 0.51 5.57 8.67
N MET A 68 0.85 5.72 7.39
CA MET A 68 2.20 5.37 6.93
C MET A 68 3.23 6.32 7.56
N PRO A 69 4.41 5.80 7.96
CA PRO A 69 5.50 6.64 8.41
C PRO A 69 6.07 7.46 7.23
N SER A 70 6.65 8.61 7.51
CA SER A 70 7.34 9.44 6.50
C SER A 70 8.43 8.68 5.75
N VAL A 71 9.12 7.76 6.45
CA VAL A 71 10.14 6.86 5.89
C VAL A 71 9.62 5.93 4.78
N ALA A 72 8.30 5.80 4.62
CA ALA A 72 7.68 5.04 3.54
C ALA A 72 7.53 5.83 2.23
N MET A 73 7.78 7.14 2.22
CA MET A 73 7.76 7.93 0.98
C MET A 73 8.81 7.42 -0.02
N GLY A 74 8.40 7.27 -1.28
CA GLY A 74 9.24 6.70 -2.35
C GLY A 74 9.51 5.19 -2.24
N LYS A 75 9.02 4.51 -1.19
CA LYS A 75 9.20 3.06 -1.04
C LYS A 75 8.08 2.28 -1.69
N ARG A 76 8.41 1.04 -2.08
CA ARG A 76 7.47 0.13 -2.71
C ARG A 76 6.31 -0.22 -1.79
N VAL A 77 5.11 -0.10 -2.33
CA VAL A 77 3.86 -0.56 -1.74
C VAL A 77 3.27 -1.60 -2.68
N ARG A 78 2.69 -2.68 -2.15
CA ARG A 78 2.11 -3.77 -2.95
C ARG A 78 0.60 -3.65 -2.97
N VAL A 79 0.00 -3.63 -4.16
CA VAL A 79 -1.45 -3.74 -4.34
C VAL A 79 -1.77 -5.21 -4.59
N MET A 80 -2.75 -5.75 -3.85
CA MET A 80 -3.22 -7.13 -4.01
C MET A 80 -4.40 -7.14 -4.99
N LEU A 81 -4.43 -8.09 -5.92
CA LEU A 81 -5.50 -8.26 -6.90
C LEU A 81 -6.64 -9.13 -6.37
#